data_AF-A0A0G0UP72-F1
#
_entry.id   AF-A0A0G0UP72-F1
#
_cell.length_a   1.000
_cell.length_b   1.000
_cell.length_c   1.000
_cell.angle_alpha   90.00
_cell.angle_beta   90.00
_cell.angle_gamma   90.00
#
_symmetry.space_group_name_H-M   'P 1'
#
loop_
_entity.id
_entity.type
_entity.pdbx_description
1 polymer ?
#
loop_
_entity_poly.entity_id
_entity_poly.type
_entity_poly.pdbx_seq_one_letter_code
_entity_poly.pdbx_strand_id
1 'polypeptide(L)'
;MVGIDGGIVIVDDALKLSNIKPYDILSYGITRTFQEARLFNQMTVLDNVLTVLTERNVFGALFEKHNDYHLGKAKDALEKVNLWEKRNELAANLSYGQRKLLEIARAISTNLKQEGKTVILIEHNMEIIRELCDYAIVMDSGKLLAQGKPEEVLRKKEVVEAYLGE
;
A
#
# COMPACT_ATOMS: atom_id res chain seq x y z
N MET A 1 -8.78 8.78 -19.74
CA MET A 1 -7.39 8.74 -20.21
C MET A 1 -6.76 10.04 -19.76
N VAL A 2 -5.82 10.01 -18.81
CA VAL A 2 -5.10 11.23 -18.42
C VAL A 2 -3.80 11.19 -19.22
N GLY A 3 -3.77 11.91 -20.34
CA GLY A 3 -2.52 12.16 -21.05
C GLY A 3 -1.65 13.08 -20.20
N ILE A 4 -0.34 13.01 -20.38
CA ILE A 4 0.56 13.97 -19.76
C ILE A 4 0.59 15.19 -20.68
N ASP A 5 0.02 16.31 -20.25
CA ASP A 5 -0.01 17.56 -21.03
C ASP A 5 1.40 18.19 -21.17
N GLY A 6 2.30 17.89 -20.23
CA GLY A 6 3.71 18.27 -20.27
C GLY A 6 4.55 17.58 -19.21
N GLY A 7 5.85 17.40 -19.48
CA GLY A 7 6.79 16.69 -18.61
C GLY A 7 7.17 15.30 -19.14
N ILE A 8 8.01 14.59 -18.36
CA ILE A 8 8.46 13.23 -18.68
C ILE A 8 8.46 12.37 -17.41
N VAL A 9 8.16 11.09 -17.58
CA VAL A 9 8.36 10.06 -16.55
C VAL A 9 9.58 9.23 -16.96
N ILE A 10 10.49 9.01 -16.01
CA ILE A 10 11.69 8.20 -16.23
C ILE A 10 11.58 6.94 -15.37
N VAL A 11 11.78 5.78 -15.98
CA VAL A 11 11.81 4.47 -15.29
C VAL A 11 13.16 3.81 -15.57
N ASP A 12 13.84 3.37 -14.51
CA ASP A 12 15.16 2.68 -14.56
C ASP A 12 16.25 3.47 -15.31
N ASP A 13 16.21 4.81 -15.24
CA ASP A 13 17.10 5.77 -15.94
C ASP A 13 17.22 5.62 -17.47
N ALA A 14 16.54 4.64 -18.06
CA ALA A 14 16.62 4.27 -19.47
C ALA A 14 15.34 4.58 -20.23
N LEU A 15 14.17 4.45 -19.58
CA LEU A 15 12.88 4.59 -20.24
C LEU A 15 12.28 5.97 -19.97
N LYS A 16 12.26 6.83 -20.99
CA LYS A 16 11.62 8.16 -20.95
C LYS A 16 10.25 8.10 -21.60
N LEU A 17 9.21 8.39 -20.83
CA LEU A 17 7.81 8.35 -21.26
C LEU A 17 7.22 9.77 -21.22
N SER A 18 6.80 10.28 -22.38
CA SER A 18 6.10 11.57 -22.52
C SER A 18 4.59 11.42 -22.68
N ASN A 19 4.10 10.21 -22.99
CA ASN A 19 2.69 9.89 -23.06
C ASN A 19 2.49 8.44 -22.61
N ILE A 20 1.84 8.24 -21.47
CA ILE A 20 1.60 6.91 -20.89
C ILE A 20 0.14 6.55 -21.10
N LYS A 21 -0.11 5.54 -21.93
CA LYS A 21 -1.45 4.99 -22.02
C LYS A 21 -1.64 3.97 -20.90
N PRO A 22 -2.81 3.92 -20.24
CA PRO A 22 -3.03 3.03 -19.10
C PRO A 22 -2.75 1.54 -19.36
N TYR A 23 -2.84 1.09 -20.60
CA TYR A 23 -2.59 -0.30 -21.00
C TYR A 23 -1.11 -0.61 -21.27
N ASP A 24 -0.27 0.38 -21.52
CA ASP A 24 1.16 0.19 -21.79
C ASP A 24 1.97 0.00 -20.48
N ILE A 25 1.34 0.27 -19.32
CA ILE A 25 1.97 0.25 -17.99
C ILE A 25 2.57 -1.13 -17.65
N LEU A 26 1.92 -2.22 -18.05
CA LEU A 26 2.40 -3.59 -17.82
C LEU A 26 3.73 -3.87 -18.55
N SER A 27 3.92 -3.30 -19.73
CA SER A 27 5.14 -3.43 -20.52
C SER A 27 6.34 -2.77 -19.84
N TYR A 28 6.10 -1.90 -18.87
CA TYR A 28 7.12 -1.17 -18.11
C TYR A 28 7.41 -1.82 -16.75
N GLY A 29 6.87 -3.01 -16.48
CA GLY A 29 7.00 -3.68 -15.18
C GLY A 29 6.26 -2.96 -14.04
N ILE A 30 5.41 -1.98 -14.39
CA ILE A 30 4.60 -1.25 -13.43
C ILE A 30 3.23 -1.93 -13.39
N THR A 31 2.67 -2.06 -12.20
CA THR A 31 1.28 -2.47 -12.02
C THR A 31 0.59 -1.50 -11.08
N ARG A 32 -0.72 -1.34 -11.26
CA ARG A 32 -1.56 -0.54 -10.38
C ARG A 32 -2.61 -1.44 -9.77
N THR A 33 -2.76 -1.39 -8.45
CA THR A 33 -3.90 -2.00 -7.78
C THR A 33 -5.17 -1.26 -8.21
N PHE A 34 -6.14 -2.00 -8.77
CA PHE A 34 -7.47 -1.46 -9.02
C PHE A 34 -8.14 -1.10 -7.69
N GLN A 35 -9.06 -0.13 -7.71
CA GLN A 35 -9.63 0.55 -6.52
C GLN A 35 -10.30 -0.34 -5.44
N GLU A 36 -10.38 -1.66 -5.65
CA GLU A 36 -10.68 -2.63 -4.59
C GLU A 36 -9.72 -3.81 -4.73
N ALA A 37 -8.79 -3.96 -3.80
CA ALA A 37 -8.13 -5.26 -3.64
C ALA A 37 -9.17 -6.17 -2.97
N ARG A 38 -9.85 -7.01 -3.75
CA ARG A 38 -10.92 -7.89 -3.25
C ARG A 38 -10.51 -8.56 -1.93
N LEU A 39 -11.05 -8.03 -0.84
CA LEU A 39 -10.94 -8.62 0.49
C LEU A 39 -11.90 -9.79 0.54
N PHE A 40 -11.48 -10.87 1.18
CA PHE A 40 -12.37 -11.98 1.47
C PHE A 40 -13.23 -11.59 2.67
N ASN A 41 -14.39 -10.98 2.38
CA ASN A 41 -15.30 -10.43 3.40
C ASN A 41 -15.74 -11.46 4.45
N GLN A 42 -15.82 -12.75 4.06
CA GLN A 42 -16.22 -13.87 4.92
C GLN A 42 -15.05 -14.49 5.70
N MET A 43 -13.85 -13.90 5.62
CA MET A 43 -12.65 -14.36 6.32
C MET A 43 -12.24 -13.33 7.37
N THR A 44 -11.47 -13.78 8.37
CA THR A 44 -10.95 -12.87 9.39
C THR A 44 -9.89 -11.94 8.82
N VAL A 45 -9.58 -10.86 9.55
CA VAL A 45 -8.48 -9.94 9.24
C VAL A 45 -7.16 -10.70 9.11
N LEU A 46 -6.87 -11.63 10.04
CA LEU A 46 -5.66 -12.44 10.01
C LEU A 46 -5.60 -13.33 8.77
N ASP A 47 -6.68 -14.04 8.48
CA ASP A 47 -6.70 -14.97 7.35
C ASP A 47 -6.55 -14.24 6.02
N ASN A 48 -7.13 -13.03 5.90
CA ASN A 48 -6.94 -12.19 4.72
C ASN A 48 -5.45 -11.89 4.46
N VAL A 49 -4.64 -11.68 5.50
CA VAL A 49 -3.18 -11.47 5.36
C VAL A 49 -2.46 -12.79 5.07
N LEU A 50 -2.84 -13.88 5.74
CA LEU A 50 -2.21 -15.19 5.52
C LEU A 50 -2.41 -15.70 4.08
N THR A 51 -3.53 -15.39 3.43
CA THR A 51 -3.80 -15.81 2.04
C THR A 51 -2.77 -15.38 1.01
N VAL A 52 -2.04 -14.29 1.27
CA VAL A 52 -1.01 -13.76 0.35
C VAL A 52 0.41 -14.17 0.75
N LEU A 53 0.58 -14.77 1.93
CA LEU A 53 1.87 -15.22 2.46
C LEU A 53 2.16 -16.69 2.14
N THR A 54 1.15 -17.46 1.77
CA THR A 54 1.27 -18.88 1.43
C THR A 54 1.60 -19.05 -0.06
N GLU A 55 2.68 -19.78 -0.37
CA GLU A 55 3.24 -19.94 -1.72
C GLU A 55 2.39 -20.79 -2.69
N ARG A 56 1.16 -21.21 -2.32
CA ARG A 56 0.28 -22.05 -3.16
C ARG A 56 -1.18 -21.58 -3.15
N ASN A 57 -1.98 -22.14 -4.07
CA ASN A 57 -3.41 -21.89 -4.29
C ASN A 57 -4.18 -21.52 -3.01
N VAL A 58 -5.10 -20.54 -3.13
CA VAL A 58 -5.93 -19.97 -2.04
C VAL A 58 -6.58 -21.03 -1.13
N PHE A 59 -6.96 -22.19 -1.68
CA PHE A 59 -7.52 -23.31 -0.91
C PHE A 59 -6.47 -24.05 -0.06
N GLY A 60 -5.24 -24.23 -0.55
CA GLY A 60 -4.16 -24.85 0.22
C GLY A 60 -3.75 -24.00 1.43
N ALA A 61 -3.79 -22.68 1.28
CA ALA A 61 -3.51 -21.71 2.34
C ALA A 61 -4.43 -21.85 3.57
N LEU A 62 -5.69 -22.27 3.37
CA LEU A 62 -6.69 -22.43 4.42
C LEU A 62 -6.56 -23.72 5.23
N PHE A 63 -5.86 -24.73 4.71
CA PHE A 63 -5.71 -26.04 5.35
C PHE A 63 -4.28 -26.32 5.83
N GLU A 64 -3.35 -25.42 5.59
CA GLU A 64 -1.98 -25.54 6.07
C GLU A 64 -1.88 -25.14 7.54
N LYS A 65 -1.14 -25.89 8.37
CA LYS A 65 -0.70 -25.36 9.66
C LYS A 65 0.22 -24.19 9.36
N HIS A 66 -0.27 -22.97 9.55
CA HIS A 66 0.56 -21.77 9.39
C HIS A 66 1.81 -21.91 10.25
N ASN A 67 2.97 -22.00 9.61
CA ASN A 67 4.26 -22.02 10.31
C ASN A 67 4.43 -20.71 11.09
N ASP A 68 5.15 -20.77 12.22
CA ASP A 68 5.42 -19.62 13.10
C ASP A 68 5.99 -18.41 12.33
N TYR A 69 6.70 -18.66 11.22
CA TYR A 69 7.19 -17.63 10.30
C TYR A 69 6.07 -16.81 9.63
N HIS A 70 5.04 -17.45 9.07
CA HIS A 70 3.94 -16.74 8.40
C HIS A 70 3.08 -15.99 9.39
N LEU A 71 2.84 -16.58 10.56
CA LEU A 71 2.12 -15.92 11.64
C LEU A 71 2.87 -14.68 12.14
N GLY A 72 4.20 -14.77 12.29
CA GLY A 72 5.05 -13.63 12.62
C GLY A 72 4.95 -12.51 11.59
N LYS A 73 5.09 -12.83 10.30
CA LYS A 73 4.95 -11.86 9.19
C LYS A 73 3.56 -11.20 9.16
N ALA A 74 2.50 -11.98 9.33
CA ALA A 74 1.13 -11.48 9.35
C ALA A 74 0.90 -10.55 10.56
N LYS A 75 1.42 -10.94 11.73
CA LYS A 75 1.39 -10.11 12.93
C LYS A 75 2.10 -8.78 12.72
N ASP A 76 3.35 -8.81 12.27
CA ASP A 76 4.14 -7.59 12.02
C ASP A 76 3.43 -6.64 11.05
N ALA A 77 2.84 -7.18 9.98
CA ALA A 77 2.10 -6.39 9.00
C ALA A 77 0.83 -5.76 9.59
N LEU A 78 0.07 -6.51 10.39
CA LEU A 78 -1.15 -6.02 11.04
C LEU A 78 -0.88 -5.03 12.16
N GLU A 79 0.24 -5.14 12.87
CA GLU A 79 0.69 -4.17 13.87
C GLU A 79 1.02 -2.82 13.20
N LYS A 80 1.75 -2.84 12.08
CA LYS A 80 2.10 -1.64 11.28
C LYS A 80 0.92 -0.91 10.61
N VAL A 81 -0.28 -1.47 10.68
CA VAL A 81 -1.50 -0.80 10.20
C VAL A 81 -2.53 -0.67 11.31
N ASN A 82 -2.13 -0.93 12.56
CA ASN A 82 -2.97 -0.85 13.74
C ASN A 82 -4.27 -1.70 13.66
N LEU A 83 -4.19 -2.90 13.06
CA LEU A 83 -5.29 -3.86 12.92
C LEU A 83 -5.11 -5.17 13.71
N TRP A 84 -3.98 -5.36 14.40
CA TRP A 84 -3.70 -6.61 15.13
C TRP A 84 -4.77 -6.97 16.18
N GLU A 85 -5.30 -5.98 16.89
CA GLU A 85 -6.38 -6.21 17.87
C GLU A 85 -7.69 -6.69 17.22
N LYS A 86 -7.88 -6.40 15.93
CA LYS A 86 -9.02 -6.85 15.13
C LYS A 86 -8.74 -8.14 14.34
N ARG A 87 -7.63 -8.84 14.60
CA ARG A 87 -7.20 -10.02 13.82
C ARG A 87 -8.28 -11.11 13.65
N ASN A 88 -9.16 -11.27 14.64
CA ASN A 88 -10.24 -12.26 14.64
C ASN A 88 -11.58 -11.74 14.11
N GLU A 89 -11.68 -10.43 13.80
CA GLU A 89 -12.88 -9.85 13.21
C GLU A 89 -13.01 -10.24 11.74
N LEU A 90 -14.24 -10.36 11.25
CA LEU A 90 -14.48 -10.54 9.82
C LEU A 90 -14.13 -9.26 9.05
N ALA A 91 -13.49 -9.41 7.88
CA ALA A 91 -13.19 -8.27 7.02
C ALA A 91 -14.47 -7.50 6.60
N ALA A 92 -15.63 -8.17 6.54
CA ALA A 92 -16.93 -7.54 6.35
C ALA A 92 -17.27 -6.48 7.41
N ASN A 93 -16.81 -6.65 8.66
CA ASN A 93 -17.12 -5.78 9.79
C ASN A 93 -16.16 -4.57 9.92
N LEU A 94 -15.13 -4.51 9.07
CA LEU A 94 -14.20 -3.38 9.06
C LEU A 94 -14.83 -2.14 8.43
N SER A 95 -14.53 -0.98 9.01
CA SER A 95 -14.83 0.31 8.37
C SER A 95 -14.11 0.44 7.03
N TYR A 96 -14.55 1.35 6.17
CA TYR A 96 -13.92 1.56 4.87
C TYR A 96 -12.41 1.85 4.97
N GLY A 97 -12.00 2.74 5.89
CA GLY A 97 -10.58 3.01 6.13
C GLY A 97 -9.83 1.77 6.64
N GLN A 98 -10.44 0.97 7.53
CA GLN A 98 -9.86 -0.27 8.02
C GLN A 98 -9.71 -1.34 6.92
N ARG A 99 -10.64 -1.40 5.98
CA ARG A 99 -10.51 -2.29 4.81
C ARG A 99 -9.29 -1.91 3.98
N LYS A 100 -9.10 -0.62 3.72
CA LYS A 100 -7.94 -0.14 2.97
C LYS A 100 -6.62 -0.42 3.69
N LEU A 101 -6.59 -0.26 5.02
CA LEU A 101 -5.47 -0.68 5.87
C LEU A 101 -5.18 -2.19 5.73
N LEU A 102 -6.20 -3.04 5.70
CA LEU A 102 -6.05 -4.49 5.49
C LEU A 102 -5.49 -4.82 4.10
N GLU A 103 -5.91 -4.10 3.05
CA GLU A 103 -5.32 -4.26 1.72
C GLU A 103 -3.82 -3.93 1.72
N ILE A 104 -3.44 -2.85 2.41
CA ILE A 104 -2.05 -2.46 2.58
C ILE A 104 -1.29 -3.52 3.39
N ALA A 105 -1.86 -4.02 4.48
CA ALA A 105 -1.27 -5.09 5.29
C ALA A 105 -0.94 -6.33 4.46
N ARG A 106 -1.85 -6.74 3.57
CA ARG A 106 -1.63 -7.84 2.61
C ARG A 106 -0.47 -7.53 1.65
N ALA A 107 -0.40 -6.31 1.14
CA ALA A 107 0.69 -5.93 0.24
C ALA A 107 2.05 -5.92 0.97
N ILE A 108 2.15 -5.31 2.15
CA ILE A 108 3.42 -5.21 2.89
C ILE A 108 3.85 -6.52 3.55
N SER A 109 2.90 -7.44 3.82
CA SER A 109 3.24 -8.76 4.34
C SER A 109 4.01 -9.57 3.29
N THR A 110 3.70 -9.36 2.02
CA THR A 110 4.52 -9.91 0.93
C THR A 110 5.89 -9.22 0.91
N ASN A 111 6.94 -9.98 0.64
CA ASN A 111 8.34 -9.54 0.72
C ASN A 111 8.75 -8.58 -0.42
N LEU A 112 7.86 -7.68 -0.87
CA LEU A 112 8.02 -6.83 -2.04
C LEU A 112 9.37 -6.09 -2.03
N LYS A 113 9.72 -5.48 -0.90
CA LYS A 113 11.00 -4.75 -0.76
C LYS A 113 12.21 -5.68 -0.83
N GLN A 114 12.13 -6.88 -0.26
CA GLN A 114 13.22 -7.89 -0.34
C GLN A 114 13.33 -8.49 -1.75
N GLU A 115 12.23 -8.50 -2.50
CA GLU A 115 12.17 -8.90 -3.91
C GLU A 115 12.58 -7.75 -4.86
N GLY A 116 13.04 -6.61 -4.35
CA GLY A 116 13.48 -5.46 -5.15
C GLY A 116 12.34 -4.66 -5.80
N LYS A 117 11.10 -4.85 -5.35
CA LYS A 117 9.94 -4.12 -5.89
C LYS A 117 9.76 -2.78 -5.18
N THR A 118 9.48 -1.74 -5.95
CA THR A 118 9.12 -0.41 -5.44
C THR A 118 7.61 -0.26 -5.40
N VAL A 119 7.07 0.25 -4.28
CA VAL A 119 5.64 0.50 -4.10
C VAL A 119 5.39 2.00 -3.96
N ILE A 120 4.49 2.53 -4.78
CA ILE A 120 3.99 3.90 -4.66
C ILE A 120 2.61 3.82 -4.02
N LEU A 121 2.50 4.37 -2.81
CA LEU A 121 1.25 4.46 -2.06
C LEU A 121 0.71 5.89 -2.12
N ILE A 122 -0.60 6.03 -2.39
CA ILE A 122 -1.31 7.31 -2.31
C ILE A 122 -2.29 7.21 -1.14
N GLU A 123 -2.04 7.98 -0.09
CA GLU A 123 -2.87 7.99 1.11
C GLU A 123 -3.02 9.38 1.74
N HIS A 124 -4.09 9.53 2.51
CA HIS A 124 -4.44 10.72 3.28
C HIS A 124 -4.29 10.51 4.79
N ASN A 125 -4.11 9.29 5.27
CA ASN A 125 -3.85 9.03 6.67
C ASN A 125 -2.35 9.14 6.97
N MET A 126 -1.97 10.17 7.74
CA MET A 126 -0.57 10.44 8.08
C MET A 126 0.10 9.34 8.91
N GLU A 127 -0.64 8.63 9.77
CA GLU A 127 -0.04 7.57 10.59
C GLU A 127 0.42 6.40 9.72
N ILE A 128 -0.37 6.04 8.69
CA ILE A 128 0.04 5.04 7.70
C ILE A 128 1.33 5.46 6.99
N ILE A 129 1.40 6.72 6.56
CA ILE A 129 2.58 7.25 5.85
C ILE A 129 3.82 7.20 6.74
N ARG A 130 3.67 7.47 8.04
CA ARG A 130 4.77 7.37 9.03
C ARG A 130 5.25 5.93 9.21
N GLU A 131 4.32 4.99 9.36
CA GLU A 131 4.63 3.61 9.70
C GLU A 131 5.15 2.80 8.50
N LEU A 132 4.70 3.10 7.28
CA LEU A 132 4.93 2.25 6.11
C LEU A 132 5.87 2.80 5.06
N CYS A 133 5.99 4.13 4.93
CA CYS A 133 6.73 4.72 3.83
C CYS A 133 8.19 4.96 4.22
N ASP A 134 9.12 4.66 3.31
CA ASP A 134 10.52 5.07 3.46
C ASP A 134 10.74 6.54 3.04
N TYR A 135 9.87 7.04 2.16
CA TYR A 135 9.93 8.37 1.56
C TYR A 135 8.51 8.90 1.32
N ALA A 136 8.29 10.18 1.60
CA ALA A 136 7.00 10.84 1.43
C ALA A 136 7.12 12.01 0.44
N ILE A 137 6.08 12.17 -0.39
CA ILE A 137 5.86 13.30 -1.27
C ILE A 137 4.47 13.85 -0.95
N VAL A 138 4.40 15.12 -0.58
CA VAL A 138 3.14 15.82 -0.31
C VAL A 138 2.91 16.83 -1.43
N MET A 139 1.73 16.76 -2.03
CA MET A 139 1.30 17.69 -3.06
C MET A 139 0.02 18.40 -2.62
N ASP A 140 -0.08 19.67 -2.95
CA ASP A 140 -1.29 20.47 -2.79
C ASP A 140 -1.52 21.29 -4.07
N SER A 141 -2.77 21.36 -4.53
CA SER A 141 -3.17 22.13 -5.71
C SER A 141 -2.28 21.89 -6.95
N GLY A 142 -1.89 20.63 -7.17
CA GLY A 142 -1.04 20.21 -8.29
C GLY A 142 0.45 20.58 -8.15
N LYS A 143 0.88 21.11 -7.01
CA LYS A 143 2.27 21.51 -6.75
C LYS A 143 2.89 20.66 -5.65
N LEU A 144 4.21 20.45 -5.75
CA LEU A 144 4.98 19.83 -4.69
C LEU A 144 5.07 20.78 -3.50
N LEU A 145 4.59 20.33 -2.34
CA LEU A 145 4.66 21.07 -1.09
C LEU A 145 5.91 20.69 -0.29
N ALA A 146 6.13 19.38 -0.14
CA ALA A 146 7.31 18.86 0.55
C ALA A 146 7.62 17.43 0.11
N GLN A 147 8.90 17.04 0.20
CA GLN A 147 9.35 15.66 0.04
C GLN A 147 10.53 15.34 0.95
N GLY A 148 10.73 14.06 1.27
CA GLY A 148 11.80 13.61 2.18
C GLY A 148 11.38 12.42 3.04
N LYS A 149 12.05 12.22 4.17
CA LYS A 149 11.63 11.22 5.16
C LYS A 149 10.25 11.58 5.75
N PRO A 150 9.34 10.61 5.94
CA PRO A 150 7.99 10.90 6.45
C PRO A 150 7.97 11.72 7.74
N GLU A 151 8.84 11.41 8.71
CA GLU A 151 8.91 12.11 9.99
C GLU A 151 9.23 13.61 9.85
N GLU A 152 10.09 13.96 8.90
CA GLU A 152 10.50 15.33 8.64
C GLU A 152 9.44 16.08 7.84
N VAL A 153 8.88 15.44 6.81
CA VAL A 153 7.86 16.01 5.92
C VAL A 153 6.58 16.32 6.69
N LEU A 154 6.09 15.37 7.48
CA LEU A 154 4.80 15.49 8.19
C LEU A 154 4.83 16.46 9.38
N ARG A 155 6.01 16.94 9.80
CA ARG A 155 6.16 17.99 10.81
C ARG A 155 6.18 19.40 10.23
N LYS A 156 6.29 19.54 8.90
CA LYS A 156 6.33 20.86 8.26
C LYS A 156 4.99 21.55 8.43
N LYS A 157 5.04 22.80 8.88
CA LYS A 157 3.85 23.63 9.12
C LYS A 157 2.94 23.69 7.90
N GLU A 158 3.52 23.93 6.72
CA GLU A 158 2.79 23.99 5.45
C GLU A 158 2.04 22.67 5.14
N VAL A 159 2.64 21.52 5.44
CA VAL A 159 2.00 20.21 5.28
C VAL A 159 0.83 20.06 6.24
N VAL A 160 1.02 20.41 7.52
CA VAL A 160 -0.05 20.34 8.52
C VAL A 160 -1.20 21.28 8.15
N GLU A 161 -0.91 22.50 7.69
CA GLU A 161 -1.91 23.47 7.25
C GLU A 161 -2.70 22.96 6.03
N ALA A 162 -2.03 22.37 5.04
CA ALA A 162 -2.71 21.79 3.87
C ALA A 162 -3.66 20.64 4.24
N TYR A 163 -3.36 19.88 5.30
CA TYR A 163 -4.22 18.80 5.79
C TYR A 163 -5.34 19.27 6.73
N LEU A 164 -5.18 20.42 7.40
CA LEU A 164 -6.20 21.02 8.28
C LEU A 164 -7.11 22.02 7.53
N GLY A 165 -6.78 22.33 6.27
CA GLY A 165 -7.40 23.38 5.46
C GLY A 165 -8.72 23.00 4.77
N GLU A 166 -9.42 21.96 5.22
CA GLU A 166 -10.80 21.63 4.82
C GLU A 166 -11.81 21.80 5.98
#